data_AF-A0A7Y8HRN0-F1
#
_entry.id   AF-A0A7Y8HRN0-F1
#
_cell.length_a   1.000
_cell.length_b   1.000
_cell.length_c   1.000
_cell.angle_alpha   90.00
_cell.angle_beta   90.00
_cell.angle_gamma   90.00
#
_symmetry.space_group_name_H-M   'P 1'
#
loop_
_entity.id
_entity.type
_entity.pdbx_description
1 polymer ?
#
loop_
_entity_poly.entity_id
_entity_poly.type
_entity_poly.pdbx_seq_one_letter_code
_entity_poly.pdbx_strand_id
1 'polypeptide(L)'
;MKTNVVIGAMSLIALLGLGVQPSLAVYEQRGSHADSGKHGCCDMMMGHMGHAGQDAPSADHLQHLLKHQKEIGLTEEQVKKLEAIELDFDRGRIKIDAEVQVAERELRALAEDEKTDLSAIEAKVKQSGLLDVGRRMLAFKARHDALAVLTPEQRAKGKDGHGNKMQGMHGGMHGGMEGMMGSQHGGSPAAGH
;
A
#
# COMPACT_ATOMS: atom_id res chain seq x y z
N MET A 1 -16.44 -47.51 1.60
CA MET A 1 -17.18 -47.09 0.39
C MET A 1 -18.40 -46.31 0.88
N LYS A 2 -18.64 -45.02 0.58
CA LYS A 2 -18.42 -44.27 -0.65
C LYS A 2 -18.01 -42.82 -0.32
N THR A 3 -17.09 -42.30 -1.11
CA THR A 3 -16.67 -40.91 -1.25
C THR A 3 -17.70 -40.13 -2.06
N ASN A 4 -18.03 -38.90 -1.66
CA ASN A 4 -18.61 -37.89 -2.54
C ASN A 4 -17.68 -36.68 -2.55
N VAL A 5 -16.90 -36.58 -3.63
CA VAL A 5 -16.17 -35.39 -4.07
C VAL A 5 -17.05 -34.73 -5.15
N VAL A 6 -16.81 -33.43 -5.40
CA VAL A 6 -16.84 -32.75 -6.72
C VAL A 6 -17.83 -31.56 -6.84
N ILE A 7 -17.23 -30.34 -6.89
CA ILE A 7 -17.46 -29.19 -7.82
C ILE A 7 -18.86 -28.54 -7.78
N GLY A 8 -19.05 -27.22 -7.68
CA GLY A 8 -18.31 -26.04 -8.15
C GLY A 8 -19.31 -25.09 -8.86
N ALA A 9 -18.81 -23.94 -9.32
CA ALA A 9 -19.49 -22.84 -10.06
C ALA A 9 -20.24 -21.81 -9.17
N MET A 10 -19.67 -20.61 -8.94
CA MET A 10 -19.75 -19.44 -9.84
C MET A 10 -21.19 -19.15 -10.28
N SER A 11 -21.88 -18.30 -9.52
CA SER A 11 -23.15 -17.72 -9.96
C SER A 11 -22.91 -16.30 -10.50
N LEU A 12 -23.50 -16.08 -11.67
CA LEU A 12 -23.29 -14.99 -12.60
C LEU A 12 -23.62 -13.60 -12.05
N ILE A 13 -22.80 -12.65 -12.49
CA ILE A 13 -23.10 -11.22 -12.63
C ILE A 13 -24.28 -11.08 -13.61
N ALA A 14 -25.39 -10.51 -13.14
CA ALA A 14 -26.47 -10.01 -13.99
C ALA A 14 -26.25 -8.51 -14.26
N LEU A 15 -25.71 -8.21 -15.44
CA LEU A 15 -25.68 -6.88 -16.04
C LEU A 15 -27.09 -6.50 -16.52
N LEU A 16 -27.70 -5.51 -15.87
CA LEU A 16 -28.72 -4.64 -16.47
C LEU A 16 -27.98 -3.29 -16.67
N GLY A 17 -27.72 -2.77 -17.87
CA GLY A 17 -28.57 -2.77 -19.06
C GLY A 17 -29.22 -1.40 -19.23
N LEU A 18 -28.43 -0.33 -19.37
CA LEU A 18 -28.91 0.98 -19.85
C LEU A 18 -27.87 1.66 -20.76
N GLY A 19 -28.15 1.57 -22.07
CA GLY A 19 -28.03 2.64 -23.06
C GLY A 19 -26.67 3.30 -23.32
N VAL A 20 -25.95 2.81 -24.33
CA VAL A 20 -24.97 3.62 -25.08
C VAL A 20 -25.66 4.14 -26.35
N GLN A 21 -25.74 5.46 -26.52
CA GLN A 21 -25.91 6.09 -27.84
C GLN A 21 -24.59 6.72 -28.26
N PRO A 22 -24.13 6.54 -29.52
CA PRO A 22 -22.94 7.20 -30.02
C PRO A 22 -23.34 8.50 -30.74
N SER A 23 -23.04 9.65 -30.14
CA SER A 23 -22.99 10.91 -30.89
C SER A 23 -21.53 11.23 -31.21
N LEU A 24 -21.20 11.22 -32.50
CA LEU A 24 -19.96 11.77 -33.02
C LEU A 24 -19.95 13.28 -32.76
N ALA A 25 -19.12 13.73 -31.83
CA ALA A 25 -18.81 15.14 -31.64
C ALA A 25 -17.30 15.36 -31.81
N VAL A 26 -17.02 16.30 -32.70
CA VAL A 26 -15.73 16.81 -33.16
C VAL A 26 -14.81 17.14 -31.98
N TYR A 27 -13.58 16.63 -32.01
CA TYR A 27 -12.49 17.11 -31.14
C TYR A 27 -11.98 18.44 -31.72
N GLU A 28 -12.59 19.56 -31.31
CA GLU A 28 -11.94 20.86 -31.45
C GLU A 28 -10.93 21.02 -30.33
N GLN A 29 -9.66 20.92 -30.69
CA GLN A 29 -8.54 21.31 -29.85
C GLN A 29 -8.54 22.84 -29.71
N ARG A 30 -9.06 23.35 -28.59
CA ARG A 30 -8.89 24.74 -28.19
C ARG A 30 -8.10 24.80 -26.89
N GLY A 31 -6.81 25.07 -27.03
CA GLY A 31 -5.97 25.48 -25.91
C GLY A 31 -6.53 26.76 -25.28
N SER A 32 -6.61 26.77 -23.96
CA SER A 32 -6.82 27.97 -23.16
C SER A 32 -6.21 27.74 -21.78
N HIS A 33 -5.01 28.29 -21.57
CA HIS A 33 -4.50 28.54 -20.24
C HIS A 33 -5.46 29.48 -19.51
N ALA A 34 -6.05 29.01 -18.41
CA ALA A 34 -6.66 29.85 -17.40
C ALA A 34 -6.27 29.31 -16.03
N ASP A 35 -5.24 29.95 -15.49
CA ASP A 35 -5.00 30.06 -14.06
C ASP A 35 -6.25 30.61 -13.38
N SER A 36 -6.72 29.94 -12.32
CA SER A 36 -7.24 30.57 -11.10
C SER A 36 -7.84 29.53 -10.15
N GLY A 37 -7.08 29.29 -9.08
CA GLY A 37 -7.58 29.21 -7.71
C GLY A 37 -8.85 28.42 -7.44
N LYS A 38 -8.68 27.17 -7.05
CA LYS A 38 -9.35 26.52 -5.90
C LYS A 38 -8.66 25.17 -5.68
N HIS A 39 -7.60 25.20 -4.88
CA HIS A 39 -7.05 23.98 -4.31
C HIS A 39 -8.13 23.34 -3.43
N GLY A 40 -8.81 22.34 -3.96
CA GLY A 40 -9.63 21.44 -3.15
C GLY A 40 -8.72 20.82 -2.11
N CYS A 41 -9.05 21.01 -0.83
CA CYS A 41 -8.31 20.46 0.31
C CYS A 41 -8.23 18.92 0.29
N CYS A 42 -8.92 18.26 -0.64
CA CYS A 42 -9.00 16.81 -0.77
C CYS A 42 -7.96 16.19 -1.73
N ASP A 43 -7.38 16.95 -2.65
CA ASP A 43 -6.38 16.39 -3.59
C ASP A 43 -4.96 16.37 -3.02
N MET A 44 -4.66 17.25 -2.06
CA MET A 44 -3.34 17.30 -1.42
C MET A 44 -3.17 16.32 -0.25
N MET A 45 -4.24 15.63 0.18
CA MET A 45 -4.18 14.64 1.26
C MET A 45 -4.07 13.19 0.77
N MET A 46 -4.26 12.95 -0.54
CA MET A 46 -4.37 11.59 -1.10
C MET A 46 -3.13 11.16 -1.89
N GLY A 47 -2.17 12.07 -2.13
CA GLY A 47 -0.90 11.79 -2.83
C GLY A 47 0.27 11.42 -1.91
N HIS A 48 0.12 11.58 -0.59
CA HIS A 48 1.20 11.33 0.40
C HIS A 48 0.98 10.13 1.32
N MET A 49 -0.17 9.43 1.22
CA MET A 49 -0.32 8.08 1.77
C MET A 49 0.27 7.01 0.82
N GLY A 50 1.19 7.41 -0.05
CA GLY A 50 2.10 6.54 -0.78
C GLY A 50 3.31 6.10 0.06
N HIS A 51 3.28 6.27 1.38
CA HIS A 51 4.18 5.51 2.25
C HIS A 51 3.70 4.06 2.34
N ALA A 52 3.90 3.34 1.23
CA ALA A 52 4.18 1.90 1.21
C ALA A 52 5.47 1.59 2.01
N GLY A 53 5.59 2.11 3.22
CA GLY A 53 6.85 2.20 3.96
C GLY A 53 6.76 1.77 5.42
N GLN A 54 5.59 1.38 5.93
CA GLN A 54 5.46 0.94 7.33
C GLN A 54 4.57 -0.29 7.56
N ASP A 55 3.82 -0.76 6.55
CA ASP A 55 2.91 -1.91 6.70
C ASP A 55 3.58 -3.30 6.62
N ALA A 56 4.91 -3.43 6.54
CA ALA A 56 5.49 -4.77 6.38
C ALA A 56 6.79 -5.08 7.15
N PRO A 57 6.82 -4.96 8.50
CA PRO A 57 7.83 -5.69 9.29
C PRO A 57 7.89 -7.20 8.95
N SER A 58 6.79 -7.75 8.43
CA SER A 58 6.61 -9.13 8.00
C SER A 58 7.22 -9.49 6.65
N ALA A 59 7.04 -8.68 5.60
CA ALA A 59 7.61 -8.94 4.27
C ALA A 59 9.13 -8.80 4.33
N ASP A 60 9.61 -7.77 5.04
CA ASP A 60 11.02 -7.55 5.29
C ASP A 60 11.65 -8.75 6.01
N HIS A 61 10.89 -9.40 6.90
CA HIS A 61 11.38 -10.58 7.62
C HIS A 61 11.51 -11.80 6.71
N LEU A 62 10.52 -12.07 5.86
CA LEU A 62 10.55 -13.22 4.95
C LEU A 62 11.66 -13.09 3.91
N GLN A 63 11.79 -11.91 3.31
CA GLN A 63 12.87 -11.60 2.37
C GLN A 63 14.24 -11.71 3.05
N HIS A 64 14.35 -11.29 4.32
CA HIS A 64 15.58 -11.46 5.10
C HIS A 64 15.94 -12.95 5.29
N LEU A 65 14.98 -13.79 5.67
CA LEU A 65 15.21 -15.24 5.85
C LEU A 65 15.75 -15.89 4.58
N LEU A 66 15.13 -15.60 3.43
CA LEU A 66 15.55 -16.15 2.13
C LEU A 66 16.92 -15.61 1.70
N LYS A 67 17.16 -14.31 1.85
CA LYS A 67 18.45 -13.69 1.53
C LYS A 67 19.61 -14.25 2.35
N HIS A 68 19.38 -14.55 3.62
CA HIS A 68 20.40 -15.03 4.57
C HIS A 68 20.29 -16.54 4.84
N GLN A 69 19.67 -17.31 3.93
CA GLN A 69 19.35 -18.73 4.13
C GLN A 69 20.54 -19.60 4.54
N LYS A 70 21.74 -19.33 4.00
CA LYS A 70 22.97 -20.09 4.33
C LYS A 70 23.48 -19.78 5.74
N GLU A 71 23.46 -18.52 6.14
CA GLU A 71 23.92 -18.04 7.45
C GLU A 71 22.99 -18.51 8.57
N ILE A 72 21.68 -18.50 8.29
CA ILE A 72 20.65 -19.00 9.19
C ILE A 72 20.70 -20.54 9.27
N GLY A 73 21.19 -21.20 8.22
CA GLY A 73 21.27 -22.66 8.12
C GLY A 73 19.93 -23.28 7.75
N LEU A 74 19.21 -22.68 6.81
CA LEU A 74 17.95 -23.20 6.28
C LEU A 74 18.20 -24.42 5.38
N THR A 75 17.36 -25.44 5.50
CA THR A 75 17.37 -26.58 4.58
C THR A 75 16.70 -26.21 3.25
N GLU A 76 16.98 -26.95 2.19
CA GLU A 76 16.31 -26.74 0.89
C GLU A 76 14.79 -26.87 0.98
N GLU A 77 14.29 -27.76 1.82
CA GLU A 77 12.85 -27.92 2.06
C GLU A 77 12.25 -26.69 2.75
N GLN A 78 12.96 -26.11 3.72
CA GLN A 78 12.53 -24.89 4.38
C GLN A 78 12.54 -23.70 3.42
N VAL A 79 13.56 -23.57 2.58
CA VAL A 79 13.64 -22.52 1.54
C VAL A 79 12.43 -22.60 0.61
N LYS A 80 12.12 -23.78 0.06
CA LYS A 80 10.95 -23.96 -0.82
C LYS A 80 9.63 -23.59 -0.13
N LYS A 81 9.46 -23.91 1.15
CA LYS A 81 8.27 -23.52 1.92
C LYS A 81 8.20 -22.01 2.11
N LEU A 82 9.32 -21.35 2.39
CA LEU A 82 9.38 -19.90 2.56
C LEU A 82 9.12 -19.15 1.25
N GLU A 83 9.65 -19.61 0.11
CA GLU A 83 9.36 -19.07 -1.22
C GLU A 83 7.87 -19.19 -1.58
N ALA A 84 7.23 -20.32 -1.23
CA ALA A 84 5.79 -20.49 -1.43
C ALA A 84 4.98 -19.49 -0.59
N ILE A 85 5.39 -19.28 0.68
CA ILE A 85 4.76 -18.27 1.55
C ILE A 85 4.95 -16.85 0.97
N GLU A 86 6.13 -16.54 0.41
CA GLU A 86 6.41 -15.23 -0.20
C GLU A 86 5.51 -14.99 -1.41
N LEU A 87 5.41 -15.98 -2.29
CA LEU A 87 4.56 -15.92 -3.47
C LEU A 87 3.08 -15.74 -3.11
N ASP A 88 2.58 -16.48 -2.11
CA ASP A 88 1.20 -16.36 -1.66
C ASP A 88 0.92 -15.03 -0.96
N PHE A 89 1.88 -14.51 -0.18
CA PHE A 89 1.82 -13.19 0.41
C PHE A 89 1.77 -12.10 -0.67
N ASP A 90 2.65 -12.14 -1.67
CA ASP A 90 2.68 -11.16 -2.75
C ASP A 90 1.40 -11.19 -3.59
N ARG A 91 0.89 -12.38 -3.92
CA ARG A 91 -0.40 -12.52 -4.61
C ARG A 91 -1.53 -11.90 -3.81
N GLY A 92 -1.58 -12.18 -2.49
CA GLY A 92 -2.59 -11.62 -1.60
C GLY A 92 -2.49 -10.09 -1.51
N ARG A 93 -1.26 -9.55 -1.46
CA ARG A 93 -0.98 -8.12 -1.35
C ARG A 93 -1.42 -7.37 -2.60
N ILE A 94 -1.04 -7.87 -3.78
CA ILE A 94 -1.48 -7.30 -5.06
C ILE A 94 -3.00 -7.25 -5.14
N LYS A 95 -3.67 -8.34 -4.74
CA LYS A 95 -5.13 -8.42 -4.78
C LYS A 95 -5.78 -7.39 -3.84
N ILE A 96 -5.36 -7.35 -2.57
CA ILE A 96 -6.00 -6.47 -1.58
C ILE A 96 -5.68 -4.99 -1.85
N ASP A 97 -4.48 -4.68 -2.36
CA ASP A 97 -4.13 -3.32 -2.76
C ASP A 97 -4.97 -2.84 -3.94
N ALA A 98 -5.32 -3.73 -4.88
CA ALA A 98 -6.25 -3.42 -5.95
C ALA A 98 -7.67 -3.19 -5.42
N GLU A 99 -8.14 -4.02 -4.48
CA GLU A 99 -9.46 -3.87 -3.85
C GLU A 99 -9.56 -2.55 -3.05
N VAL A 100 -8.50 -2.18 -2.31
CA VAL A 100 -8.43 -0.88 -1.62
C VAL A 100 -8.51 0.26 -2.61
N GLN A 101 -7.74 0.22 -3.70
CA GLN A 101 -7.79 1.27 -4.72
C GLN A 101 -9.18 1.43 -5.33
N VAL A 102 -9.87 0.32 -5.63
CA VAL A 102 -11.26 0.36 -6.11
C VAL A 102 -12.18 0.98 -5.06
N ALA A 103 -12.10 0.54 -3.81
CA ALA A 103 -12.95 1.05 -2.72
C ALA A 103 -12.76 2.55 -2.48
N GLU A 104 -11.52 3.05 -2.55
CA GLU A 104 -11.20 4.48 -2.39
C GLU A 104 -11.72 5.34 -3.56
N ARG A 105 -11.70 4.82 -4.79
CA ARG A 105 -12.27 5.52 -5.96
C ARG A 105 -13.79 5.59 -5.89
N GLU A 106 -14.42 4.50 -5.48
CA GLU A 106 -15.87 4.43 -5.26
C GLU A 106 -16.30 5.34 -4.10
N LEU A 107 -15.53 5.38 -2.99
CA LEU A 107 -15.77 6.30 -1.89
C LEU A 107 -15.68 7.77 -2.34
N ARG A 108 -14.67 8.11 -3.14
CA ARG A 108 -14.54 9.46 -3.71
C ARG A 108 -15.75 9.84 -4.56
N ALA A 109 -16.19 8.94 -5.45
CA ALA A 109 -17.36 9.19 -6.30
C ALA A 109 -18.63 9.43 -5.47
N LEU A 110 -18.83 8.65 -4.40
CA LEU A 110 -19.95 8.85 -3.47
C LEU A 110 -19.86 10.21 -2.73
N ALA A 111 -18.67 10.62 -2.32
CA ALA A 111 -18.47 11.89 -1.61
C ALA A 111 -18.61 13.14 -2.50
N GLU A 112 -18.37 13.01 -3.81
CA GLU A 112 -18.52 14.10 -4.79
C GLU A 112 -19.97 14.25 -5.28
N ASP A 113 -20.82 13.23 -5.13
CA ASP A 113 -22.24 13.31 -5.47
C ASP A 113 -23.06 13.93 -4.32
N GLU A 114 -23.52 15.16 -4.52
CA GLU A 114 -24.34 15.93 -3.57
C GLU A 114 -25.65 15.24 -3.16
N LYS A 115 -26.11 14.25 -3.92
CA LYS A 115 -27.33 13.49 -3.63
C LYS A 115 -27.08 12.26 -2.76
N THR A 116 -25.81 11.89 -2.55
CA THR A 116 -25.46 10.72 -1.75
C THR A 116 -25.75 10.98 -0.28
N ASP A 117 -26.47 10.07 0.36
CA ASP A 117 -26.69 10.12 1.80
C ASP A 117 -25.41 9.75 2.57
N LEU A 118 -25.21 10.39 3.72
CA LEU A 118 -24.05 10.18 4.59
C LEU A 118 -23.90 8.70 5.02
N SER A 119 -25.02 7.98 5.18
CA SER A 119 -25.00 6.56 5.55
C SER A 119 -24.32 5.68 4.49
N ALA A 120 -24.44 6.03 3.20
CA ALA A 120 -23.79 5.30 2.11
C ALA A 120 -22.27 5.55 2.12
N ILE A 121 -21.85 6.79 2.40
CA ILE A 121 -20.44 7.15 2.58
C ILE A 121 -19.85 6.38 3.78
N GLU A 122 -20.55 6.38 4.93
CA GLU A 122 -20.11 5.66 6.13
C GLU A 122 -19.95 4.15 5.87
N ALA A 123 -20.92 3.54 5.17
CA ALA A 123 -20.84 2.12 4.79
C ALA A 123 -19.59 1.84 3.93
N LYS A 124 -19.27 2.74 2.99
CA LYS A 124 -18.10 2.59 2.13
C LYS A 124 -16.78 2.78 2.87
N VAL A 125 -16.71 3.75 3.79
CA VAL A 125 -15.55 3.93 4.68
C VAL A 125 -15.33 2.67 5.53
N LYS A 126 -16.38 2.09 6.10
CA LYS A 126 -16.27 0.83 6.87
C LYS A 126 -15.77 -0.33 6.00
N GLN A 127 -16.23 -0.41 4.75
CA GLN A 127 -15.75 -1.42 3.80
C GLN A 127 -14.24 -1.24 3.51
N SER A 128 -13.79 -0.02 3.22
CA SER A 128 -12.36 0.29 3.04
C SER A 128 -11.53 -0.10 4.28
N GLY A 129 -12.00 0.26 5.48
CA GLY A 129 -11.33 -0.11 6.73
C GLY A 129 -11.20 -1.63 6.94
N LEU A 130 -12.16 -2.43 6.49
CA LEU A 130 -12.06 -3.89 6.54
C LEU A 130 -11.00 -4.45 5.58
N LEU A 131 -10.82 -3.83 4.41
CA LEU A 131 -9.75 -4.19 3.48
C LEU A 131 -8.37 -3.88 4.10
N ASP A 132 -8.24 -2.76 4.78
CA ASP A 132 -7.01 -2.42 5.51
C ASP A 132 -6.69 -3.42 6.64
N VAL A 133 -7.69 -3.86 7.39
CA VAL A 133 -7.54 -4.94 8.38
C VAL A 133 -7.07 -6.22 7.69
N GLY A 134 -7.70 -6.60 6.58
CA GLY A 134 -7.30 -7.77 5.79
C GLY A 134 -5.85 -7.69 5.31
N ARG A 135 -5.42 -6.51 4.86
CA ARG A 135 -4.06 -6.25 4.37
C ARG A 135 -3.02 -6.46 5.47
N ARG A 136 -3.28 -5.93 6.68
CA ARG A 136 -2.40 -6.16 7.85
C ARG A 136 -2.39 -7.62 8.27
N MET A 137 -3.55 -8.27 8.28
CA MET A 137 -3.65 -9.68 8.66
C MET A 137 -2.91 -10.60 7.70
N LEU A 138 -2.86 -10.28 6.40
CA LEU A 138 -2.06 -11.00 5.42
C LEU A 138 -0.57 -10.98 5.79
N ALA A 139 -0.05 -9.83 6.19
CA ALA A 139 1.31 -9.64 6.68
C ALA A 139 1.60 -10.45 7.94
N PHE A 140 0.72 -10.38 8.95
CA PHE A 140 0.88 -11.18 10.18
C PHE A 140 0.84 -12.68 9.92
N LYS A 141 -0.05 -13.13 9.03
CA LYS A 141 -0.16 -14.54 8.65
C LYS A 141 1.12 -15.03 7.98
N ALA A 142 1.63 -14.31 6.98
CA ALA A 142 2.87 -14.70 6.31
C ALA A 142 4.05 -14.81 7.28
N ARG A 143 4.18 -13.85 8.22
CA ARG A 143 5.21 -13.91 9.26
C ARG A 143 5.01 -15.11 10.20
N HIS A 144 3.78 -15.36 10.63
CA HIS A 144 3.47 -16.48 11.51
C HIS A 144 3.82 -17.83 10.84
N ASP A 145 3.41 -18.00 9.59
CA ASP A 145 3.64 -19.21 8.81
C ASP A 145 5.14 -19.41 8.53
N ALA A 146 5.86 -18.32 8.22
CA ALA A 146 7.32 -18.36 8.06
C ALA A 146 8.03 -18.81 9.34
N LEU A 147 7.66 -18.27 10.50
CA LEU A 147 8.24 -18.69 11.78
C LEU A 147 7.94 -20.16 12.09
N ALA A 148 6.77 -20.68 11.70
CA ALA A 148 6.41 -22.08 11.89
C ALA A 148 7.30 -23.06 11.11
N VAL A 149 7.91 -22.63 10.00
CA VAL A 149 8.86 -23.42 9.20
C VAL A 149 10.24 -23.56 9.87
N LEU A 150 10.61 -22.60 10.73
CA LEU A 150 11.93 -22.50 11.33
C LEU A 150 12.06 -23.25 12.67
N THR A 151 13.25 -23.78 12.95
CA THR A 151 13.62 -24.24 14.30
C THR A 151 13.82 -23.05 15.25
N PRO A 152 13.77 -23.25 16.58
CA PRO A 152 14.05 -22.18 17.55
C PRO A 152 15.40 -21.48 17.33
N GLU A 153 16.44 -22.23 16.98
CA GLU A 153 17.80 -21.72 16.72
C GLU A 153 17.84 -20.85 15.46
N GLN A 154 17.16 -21.29 14.39
CA GLN A 154 17.04 -20.52 13.15
C GLN A 154 16.23 -19.23 13.37
N ARG A 155 15.17 -19.27 14.19
CA ARG A 155 14.39 -18.08 14.56
C ARG A 155 15.23 -17.05 15.31
N ALA A 156 16.15 -17.49 16.17
CA ALA A 156 17.06 -16.57 16.86
C ALA A 156 17.98 -15.87 15.85
N LYS A 157 18.65 -16.64 14.98
CA LYS A 157 19.53 -16.08 13.94
C LYS A 157 18.81 -15.13 12.98
N GLY A 158 17.57 -15.44 12.62
CA GLY A 158 16.75 -14.60 11.73
C GLY A 158 16.23 -13.30 12.35
N LYS A 159 16.32 -13.13 13.69
CA LYS A 159 15.96 -11.87 14.37
C LYS A 159 17.12 -10.88 14.39
N ASP A 160 18.34 -11.38 14.59
CA ASP A 160 19.54 -10.55 14.78
C ASP A 160 19.88 -9.71 13.54
N GLY A 161 19.57 -10.22 12.34
CA GLY A 161 19.76 -9.47 11.10
C GLY A 161 18.69 -8.40 10.81
N HIS A 162 17.51 -8.47 11.44
CA HIS A 162 16.43 -7.49 11.26
C HIS A 162 16.49 -6.38 12.33
N GLY A 163 16.89 -6.71 13.56
CA GLY A 163 17.04 -5.75 14.67
C GLY A 163 18.13 -4.70 14.45
N ASN A 164 19.20 -5.03 13.71
CA ASN A 164 20.34 -4.15 13.53
C ASN A 164 20.05 -2.94 12.60
N LYS A 165 19.01 -3.01 11.77
CA LYS A 165 18.66 -1.93 10.83
C LYS A 165 17.86 -0.78 11.48
N MET A 166 17.13 -1.07 12.57
CA MET A 166 16.35 -0.05 13.30
C MET A 166 17.21 0.75 14.29
N GLN A 167 18.32 0.18 14.79
CA GLN A 167 19.21 0.88 15.75
C GLN A 167 20.13 1.91 15.08
N GLY A 168 20.46 1.74 13.79
CA GLY A 168 21.32 2.68 13.05
C GLY A 168 20.64 3.99 12.63
N MET A 169 19.31 4.04 12.58
CA MET A 169 18.57 5.23 12.11
C MET A 169 18.22 6.24 13.22
N HIS A 170 18.28 5.85 14.49
CA HIS A 170 18.11 6.79 15.61
C HIS A 170 19.38 7.60 15.95
N GLY A 171 20.55 7.23 15.41
CA GLY A 171 21.82 7.93 15.68
C GLY A 171 22.23 9.01 14.67
N GLY A 172 21.56 9.10 13.51
CA GLY A 172 22.03 9.91 12.38
C GLY A 172 21.35 11.26 12.15
N MET A 173 20.23 11.54 12.84
CA MET A 173 19.37 12.69 12.49
C MET A 173 19.54 13.93 13.39
N HIS A 174 20.47 13.91 14.35
CA HIS A 174 20.69 15.04 15.28
C HIS A 174 21.82 16.00 14.88
N GLY A 175 22.58 15.73 13.81
CA GLY A 175 23.77 16.52 13.43
C GLY A 175 23.63 17.44 12.22
N GLY A 176 22.48 17.49 11.55
CA GLY A 176 22.34 18.13 10.23
C GLY A 176 21.65 19.49 10.19
N MET A 177 21.12 19.99 11.31
CA MET A 177 20.20 21.14 11.30
C MET A 177 20.78 22.44 11.88
N GLU A 178 22.03 22.44 12.36
CA GLU A 178 22.72 23.64 12.87
C GLU A 178 23.40 24.49 11.77
N GLY A 179 23.49 24.00 10.53
CA GLY A 179 24.22 24.67 9.44
C GLY A 179 23.42 25.60 8.53
N MET A 180 22.09 25.66 8.65
CA MET A 180 21.22 26.33 7.64
C MET A 180 20.58 27.66 8.10
N MET A 181 20.91 28.18 9.28
CA MET A 181 20.49 29.53 9.73
C MET A 181 21.59 30.60 9.56
N GLY A 182 22.32 30.54 8.45
CA GLY A 182 23.45 31.45 8.19
C GLY A 182 23.57 31.85 6.73
N SER A 183 22.49 32.32 6.10
CA SER A 183 22.60 33.01 4.80
C SER A 183 21.71 34.24 4.80
N GLN A 184 22.34 35.28 5.32
CA GLN A 184 21.96 36.68 5.28
C GLN A 184 21.94 37.15 3.81
N HIS A 185 20.75 37.22 3.20
CA HIS A 185 20.60 37.94 1.93
C HIS A 185 20.54 39.44 2.21
N GLY A 186 21.67 40.09 1.91
CA GLY A 186 21.89 41.53 2.01
C GLY A 186 20.99 42.35 1.08
N GLY A 187 20.70 43.56 1.54
CA GLY A 187 19.81 44.53 0.90
C GLY A 187 20.27 45.02 -0.47
N SER A 188 19.28 45.35 -1.30
CA SER A 188 19.47 46.09 -2.55
C SER A 188 19.62 47.59 -2.26
N PRO A 189 20.59 48.30 -2.85
CA PRO A 189 20.62 49.76 -2.82
C PRO A 189 19.65 50.29 -3.87
N ALA A 190 18.64 51.06 -3.43
CA ALA A 190 17.81 51.85 -4.32
C ALA A 190 18.58 53.12 -4.73
N ALA A 191 18.83 53.25 -6.04
CA ALA A 191 19.32 54.46 -6.67
C ALA A 191 18.22 55.55 -6.67
N GLY A 192 18.64 56.79 -6.48
CA GLY A 192 17.75 57.94 -6.39
C GLY A 192 17.18 58.43 -7.72
N HIS A 193 16.13 59.24 -7.58
CA HIS A 193 15.83 60.46 -8.34
C HIS A 193 14.98 61.37 -7.44
#